data_AF-A0A8H5V8I9-F1
#
_entry.id   AF-A0A8H5V8I9-F1
#
_cell.length_a   1.000
_cell.length_b   1.000
_cell.length_c   1.000
_cell.angle_alpha   90.00
_cell.angle_beta   90.00
_cell.angle_gamma   90.00
#
_symmetry.space_group_name_H-M   'P 1'
#
loop_
_entity.id
_entity.type
_entity.pdbx_description
1 polymer ?
#
loop_
_entity_poly.entity_id
_entity_poly.type
_entity_poly.pdbx_seq_one_letter_code
_entity_poly.pdbx_strand_id
1 'polypeptide(L)'
;MFKTDFSLPIRIPLEEVQFRGSPHFYNNGTPWMKDPDETAPWPENLRYVGEPSHQIDENWQRLIGKRYFSISEEEARRAWGDKRHKFVDQNMGGYTAGFDMFHTLHCINELRKALRPEYYPPKSHTLHGALHNGKYLNMRHIPLGD
;
A
#
# COMPACT_ATOMS: atom_id res chain seq x y z
N MET A 1 -13.58 12.83 23.98
CA MET A 1 -12.98 13.60 22.87
C MET A 1 -11.68 12.89 22.48
N PHE A 2 -11.54 12.46 21.22
CA PHE A 2 -10.33 11.77 20.76
C PHE A 2 -9.13 12.71 20.88
N LYS A 3 -8.00 12.20 21.39
CA LYS A 3 -6.76 12.95 21.56
C LYS A 3 -5.62 12.17 20.92
N THR A 4 -4.88 12.83 20.04
CA THR A 4 -3.71 12.26 19.37
C THR A 4 -2.61 11.98 20.39
N ASP A 5 -1.96 10.82 20.24
CA ASP A 5 -0.92 10.27 21.12
C ASP A 5 0.50 10.74 20.78
N PHE A 6 0.66 11.52 19.71
CA PHE A 6 1.93 12.11 19.28
C PHE A 6 2.02 13.60 19.56
N SER A 7 3.16 14.05 20.10
CA SER A 7 3.45 15.46 20.32
C SER A 7 4.16 16.07 19.10
N LEU A 8 3.67 17.22 18.65
CA LEU A 8 4.33 18.05 17.64
C LEU A 8 5.19 19.14 18.32
N PRO A 9 6.32 19.56 17.72
CA PRO A 9 6.80 19.18 16.39
C PRO A 9 7.62 17.89 16.39
N ILE A 10 7.31 17.02 15.44
CA ILE A 10 8.15 15.86 15.12
C ILE A 10 9.42 16.39 14.41
N ARG A 11 10.59 16.16 15.01
CA ARG A 11 11.89 16.44 14.38
C ARG A 11 12.40 15.17 13.71
N ILE A 12 11.93 14.90 12.49
CA ILE A 12 12.51 13.83 11.66
C ILE A 12 13.76 14.40 10.98
N PRO A 13 14.95 13.80 11.19
CA PRO A 13 16.14 14.20 10.44
C PRO A 13 15.93 13.92 8.95
N LEU A 14 16.33 14.87 8.10
CA LEU A 14 16.34 14.66 6.66
C LEU A 14 17.57 13.83 6.30
N GLU A 15 17.34 12.69 5.66
CA GLU A 15 18.39 11.86 5.08
C GLU A 15 18.15 11.75 3.58
N GLU A 16 19.12 12.19 2.78
CA GLU A 16 19.10 12.00 1.33
C GLU A 16 19.75 10.66 0.98
N VAL A 17 18.94 9.75 0.46
CA VAL A 17 19.40 8.43 0.02
C VAL A 17 19.18 8.26 -1.48
N GLN A 18 20.16 7.66 -2.15
CA GLN A 18 19.99 7.28 -3.56
C GLN A 18 19.10 6.05 -3.65
N PHE A 19 17.98 6.15 -4.35
CA PHE A 19 17.14 4.99 -4.65
C PHE A 19 17.89 4.00 -5.55
N ARG A 20 18.15 2.79 -5.05
CA ARG A 20 18.84 1.70 -5.77
C ARG A 20 17.91 0.57 -6.20
N GLY A 21 16.60 0.77 -6.16
CA GLY A 21 15.60 -0.26 -6.48
C GLY A 21 15.36 -0.50 -7.97
N SER A 22 16.26 -0.07 -8.86
CA SER A 22 16.11 -0.31 -10.30
C SER A 22 16.29 -1.81 -10.60
N PRO A 23 15.42 -2.42 -11.41
CA PRO A 23 15.67 -3.77 -11.92
C PRO A 23 17.02 -3.78 -12.65
N HIS A 24 17.84 -4.78 -12.34
CA HIS A 24 19.06 -5.03 -13.07
C HIS A 24 18.74 -5.86 -14.32
N PHE A 25 19.61 -5.83 -15.31
CA PHE A 25 19.43 -6.59 -16.54
C PHE A 25 20.70 -7.40 -16.81
N TYR A 26 20.54 -8.67 -17.17
CA TYR A 26 21.64 -9.44 -17.74
C TYR A 26 21.97 -8.92 -19.14
N ASN A 27 23.12 -9.30 -19.70
CA ASN A 27 23.53 -8.89 -21.05
C ASN A 27 22.53 -9.28 -22.15
N ASN A 28 21.68 -10.29 -21.89
CA ASN A 28 20.61 -10.73 -22.79
C ASN A 28 19.29 -9.96 -22.64
N GLY A 29 19.25 -8.91 -21.81
CA GLY A 29 18.06 -8.09 -21.56
C GLY A 29 17.06 -8.69 -20.56
N THR A 30 17.35 -9.84 -19.97
CA THR A 30 16.47 -10.45 -18.96
C THR A 30 16.57 -9.65 -17.65
N PRO A 31 15.46 -9.15 -17.10
CA PRO A 31 15.47 -8.43 -15.83
C PRO A 31 15.73 -9.38 -14.67
N TRP A 32 16.50 -8.93 -13.68
CA TRP A 32 16.66 -9.58 -12.40
C TRP A 32 16.67 -8.53 -11.29
N MET A 33 16.33 -8.95 -10.07
CA MET A 33 16.47 -8.11 -8.89
C MET A 33 17.31 -8.85 -7.87
N LYS A 34 18.14 -8.11 -7.15
CA LYS A 34 18.88 -8.66 -6.02
C LYS A 34 17.88 -9.13 -4.97
N ASP A 35 18.00 -10.38 -4.53
CA ASP A 35 17.21 -10.84 -3.39
C ASP A 35 17.53 -9.98 -2.16
N PRO A 36 16.52 -9.68 -1.32
CA PRO A 36 16.75 -8.94 -0.11
C PRO A 36 17.75 -9.67 0.79
N ASP A 37 18.64 -8.91 1.42
CA ASP A 37 19.59 -9.45 2.38
C ASP A 37 18.84 -9.72 3.70
N GLU A 38 18.65 -11.00 4.03
CA GLU A 38 17.90 -11.41 5.22
C GLU A 38 18.56 -10.94 6.53
N THR A 39 19.85 -10.61 6.49
CA THR A 39 20.60 -10.11 7.65
C THR A 39 20.57 -8.58 7.77
N ALA A 40 20.10 -7.89 6.74
CA ALA A 40 19.97 -6.44 6.74
C ALA A 40 18.85 -5.98 7.70
N PRO A 41 18.91 -4.72 8.18
CA PRO A 41 17.80 -4.14 8.92
C PRO A 41 16.52 -4.04 8.05
N TRP A 42 15.40 -3.80 8.72
CA TRP A 42 14.16 -3.43 8.04
C TRP A 42 14.31 -2.00 7.45
N PRO A 43 13.77 -1.71 6.25
CA PRO A 43 12.97 -2.57 5.38
C PRO A 43 13.75 -3.39 4.33
N GLU A 44 15.09 -3.32 4.31
CA GLU A 44 15.94 -3.91 3.28
C GLU A 44 15.89 -5.44 3.23
N ASN A 45 15.49 -6.08 4.33
CA ASN A 45 15.31 -7.52 4.44
C ASN A 45 13.95 -8.04 3.94
N LEU A 46 13.06 -7.19 3.42
CA LEU A 46 11.72 -7.59 2.98
C LEU A 46 11.60 -7.74 1.46
N ARG A 47 10.96 -8.82 1.02
CA ARG A 47 10.62 -9.09 -0.38
C ARG A 47 9.18 -8.70 -0.72
N TYR A 48 8.97 -7.71 -1.57
CA TYR A 48 7.63 -7.21 -1.93
C TYR A 48 7.09 -7.75 -3.27
N VAL A 49 7.91 -8.47 -4.04
CA VAL A 49 7.63 -8.85 -5.44
C VAL A 49 8.20 -10.23 -5.77
N GLY A 50 7.63 -10.88 -6.78
CA GLY A 50 7.95 -12.25 -7.19
C GLY A 50 6.69 -13.09 -7.37
N GLU A 51 6.87 -14.42 -7.42
CA GLU A 51 5.74 -15.35 -7.45
C GLU A 51 4.86 -15.20 -6.19
N PRO A 52 3.52 -15.22 -6.34
CA PRO A 52 2.60 -15.14 -5.22
C PRO A 52 2.94 -16.11 -4.10
N SER A 53 3.04 -15.57 -2.89
CA SER A 53 3.36 -16.34 -1.68
C SER A 53 2.84 -15.61 -0.45
N HIS A 54 2.59 -16.37 0.62
CA HIS A 54 2.17 -15.83 1.91
C HIS A 54 3.18 -14.80 2.44
N GLN A 55 4.48 -15.07 2.29
CA GLN A 55 5.55 -14.18 2.75
C GLN A 55 5.47 -12.78 2.10
N ILE A 56 5.21 -12.72 0.78
CA ILE A 56 5.05 -11.43 0.08
C ILE A 56 3.80 -10.70 0.58
N ASP A 57 2.70 -11.41 0.80
CA ASP A 57 1.46 -10.82 1.32
C ASP A 57 1.63 -10.26 2.74
N GLU A 58 2.38 -10.94 3.60
CA GLU A 58 2.74 -10.46 4.94
C GLU A 58 3.63 -9.22 4.88
N ASN A 59 4.60 -9.18 3.96
CA ASN A 59 5.47 -8.02 3.77
C ASN A 59 4.66 -6.79 3.35
N TRP A 60 3.74 -6.94 2.41
CA TRP A 60 2.79 -5.87 2.05
C TRP A 60 1.92 -5.49 3.25
N GLN A 61 1.35 -6.46 3.98
CA GLN A 61 0.50 -6.18 5.13
C GLN A 61 1.25 -5.43 6.24
N ARG A 62 2.53 -5.73 6.45
CA ARG A 62 3.39 -5.01 7.40
C ARG A 62 3.63 -3.56 6.95
N LEU A 63 3.82 -3.34 5.65
CA LEU A 63 4.08 -2.01 5.09
C LEU A 63 2.84 -1.10 5.06
N ILE A 64 1.68 -1.62 4.64
CA ILE A 64 0.48 -0.80 4.35
C ILE A 64 -0.75 -1.16 5.22
N GLY A 65 -0.64 -2.12 6.14
CA GLY A 65 -1.76 -2.59 6.94
C GLY A 65 -2.31 -1.55 7.92
N LYS A 66 -1.44 -0.69 8.47
CA LYS A 66 -1.78 0.38 9.42
C LYS A 66 -1.80 1.77 8.76
N ARG A 67 -2.31 1.84 7.53
CA ARG A 67 -2.29 3.07 6.71
C ARG A 67 -3.29 4.16 7.12
N TYR A 68 -4.29 3.81 7.92
CA TYR A 68 -5.28 4.75 8.43
C TYR A 68 -5.13 4.89 9.94
N PHE A 69 -5.25 6.13 10.41
CA PHE A 69 -5.19 6.49 11.82
C PHE A 69 -6.25 7.55 12.11
N SER A 70 -6.62 7.71 13.39
CA SER A 70 -7.58 8.74 13.79
C SER A 70 -6.84 9.99 14.25
N ILE A 71 -7.40 11.16 13.93
CA ILE A 71 -6.94 12.48 14.39
C ILE A 71 -8.05 13.19 15.18
N SER A 72 -7.66 14.18 15.97
CA SER A 72 -8.58 15.00 16.77
C SER A 72 -9.47 15.91 15.90
N GLU A 73 -10.54 16.45 16.50
CA GLU A 73 -11.41 17.42 15.82
C GLU A 73 -10.66 18.68 15.41
N GLU A 74 -9.77 19.18 16.27
CA GLU A 74 -8.94 20.35 16.00
C GLU A 74 -8.02 20.13 14.79
N GLU A 75 -7.40 18.95 14.69
CA GLU A 75 -6.56 18.57 13.55
C GLU A 75 -7.39 18.41 12.27
N ALA A 76 -8.53 17.72 12.35
CA ALA A 76 -9.42 17.51 11.22
C ALA A 76 -10.03 18.83 10.70
N ARG A 77 -10.40 19.74 11.61
CA ARG A 77 -10.88 21.09 11.27
C ARG A 77 -9.78 21.90 10.59
N ARG A 78 -8.53 21.82 11.06
CA ARG A 78 -7.40 22.49 10.39
C ARG A 78 -7.08 21.90 9.02
N ALA A 79 -7.17 20.57 8.86
CA ALA A 79 -6.83 19.89 7.61
C ALA A 79 -7.93 20.02 6.54
N TRP A 80 -9.20 19.91 6.92
CA TRP A 80 -10.32 19.75 5.98
C TRP A 80 -11.51 20.69 6.21
N GLY A 81 -11.50 21.51 7.27
CA GLY A 81 -12.61 22.41 7.60
C GLY A 81 -13.94 21.68 7.79
N ASP A 82 -14.99 22.17 7.14
CA ASP A 82 -16.34 21.58 7.23
C ASP A 82 -16.44 20.20 6.58
N LYS A 83 -15.52 19.86 5.67
CA LYS A 83 -15.50 18.53 5.04
C LYS A 83 -15.14 17.41 6.01
N ARG A 84 -14.62 17.73 7.21
CA ARG A 84 -14.23 16.74 8.24
C ARG A 84 -15.34 15.75 8.57
N HIS A 85 -16.61 16.18 8.54
CA HIS A 85 -17.76 15.31 8.86
C HIS A 85 -17.91 14.10 7.91
N LYS A 86 -17.23 14.10 6.75
CA LYS A 86 -17.19 12.96 5.84
C LYS A 86 -16.21 11.86 6.28
N PHE A 87 -15.34 12.16 7.25
CA PHE A 87 -14.23 11.32 7.66
C PHE A 87 -14.32 10.93 9.14
N VAL A 88 -15.52 10.91 9.72
CA VAL A 88 -15.70 10.52 11.13
C VAL A 88 -15.27 9.06 11.31
N ASP A 89 -14.35 8.82 12.24
CA ASP A 89 -13.93 7.49 12.63
C ASP A 89 -14.98 6.88 13.57
N GLN A 90 -15.73 5.91 13.07
CA GLN A 90 -16.81 5.26 13.83
C GLN A 90 -16.31 4.37 14.97
N ASN A 91 -15.04 3.95 14.94
CA ASN A 91 -14.47 3.04 15.93
C ASN A 91 -13.81 3.81 17.07
N MET A 92 -13.02 4.85 16.75
CA MET A 92 -12.22 5.60 17.72
C MET A 92 -12.85 6.95 18.11
N GLY A 93 -13.89 7.41 17.40
CA GLY A 93 -14.59 8.65 17.71
C GLY A 93 -13.84 9.94 17.36
N GLY A 94 -12.75 9.85 16.60
CA GLY A 94 -12.05 10.98 15.98
C GLY A 94 -12.36 11.07 14.49
N TYR A 95 -11.36 11.38 13.69
CA TYR A 95 -11.48 11.50 12.23
C TYR A 95 -10.43 10.66 11.53
N THR A 96 -10.85 9.77 10.61
CA THR A 96 -9.94 8.89 9.88
C THR A 96 -9.10 9.69 8.89
N ALA A 97 -7.79 9.60 9.07
CA ALA A 97 -6.75 10.19 8.24
C ALA A 97 -5.83 9.09 7.68
N GLY A 98 -5.04 9.43 6.68
CA GLY A 98 -3.99 8.57 6.15
C GLY A 98 -3.06 9.36 5.23
N PHE A 99 -1.84 8.88 5.06
CA PHE A 99 -0.93 9.45 4.06
C PHE A 99 -1.23 8.89 2.68
N ASP A 100 -1.29 9.76 1.67
CA ASP A 100 -1.60 9.39 0.29
C ASP A 100 -0.60 8.38 -0.31
N MET A 101 0.66 8.42 0.13
CA MET A 101 1.67 7.42 -0.20
C MET A 101 1.18 5.99 0.11
N PHE A 102 0.58 5.76 1.28
CA PHE A 102 0.09 4.42 1.63
C PHE A 102 -1.14 4.01 0.82
N HIS A 103 -1.97 4.97 0.41
CA HIS A 103 -3.07 4.70 -0.51
C HIS A 103 -2.56 4.29 -1.89
N THR A 104 -1.55 4.97 -2.40
CA THR A 104 -0.88 4.61 -3.67
C THR A 104 -0.31 3.19 -3.60
N LEU A 105 0.43 2.86 -2.53
CA LEU A 105 0.99 1.54 -2.32
C LEU A 105 -0.09 0.45 -2.17
N HIS A 106 -1.20 0.75 -1.49
CA HIS A 106 -2.36 -0.13 -1.40
C HIS A 106 -2.89 -0.49 -2.80
N CYS A 107 -3.09 0.52 -3.66
CA CYS A 107 -3.58 0.28 -5.02
C CYS A 107 -2.60 -0.54 -5.87
N ILE A 108 -1.29 -0.30 -5.74
CA ILE A 108 -0.26 -1.10 -6.42
C ILE A 108 -0.31 -2.57 -5.95
N ASN A 109 -0.51 -2.81 -4.66
CA ASN A 109 -0.65 -4.17 -4.13
C ASN A 109 -1.91 -4.88 -4.65
N GLU A 110 -3.05 -4.16 -4.75
CA GLU A 110 -4.26 -4.73 -5.34
C GLU A 110 -4.06 -5.04 -6.83
N LEU A 111 -3.36 -4.17 -7.57
CA LEU A 111 -2.99 -4.45 -8.97
C LEU A 111 -2.08 -5.69 -9.08
N ARG A 112 -1.04 -5.78 -8.24
CA ARG A 112 -0.15 -6.97 -8.16
C ARG A 112 -0.96 -8.26 -8.01
N LYS A 113 -1.96 -8.25 -7.12
CA LYS A 113 -2.81 -9.42 -6.86
C LYS A 113 -3.75 -9.70 -8.03
N ALA A 114 -4.34 -8.67 -8.63
CA ALA A 114 -5.23 -8.79 -9.78
C ALA A 114 -4.54 -9.37 -11.03
N LEU A 115 -3.22 -9.19 -11.18
CA LEU A 115 -2.42 -9.78 -12.24
C LEU A 115 -2.21 -11.31 -12.09
N ARG A 116 -2.57 -11.88 -10.93
CA ARG A 116 -2.39 -13.31 -10.61
C ARG A 116 -3.72 -13.95 -10.17
N PRO A 117 -4.77 -13.93 -11.01
CA PRO A 117 -6.12 -14.39 -10.65
C PRO A 117 -6.19 -15.87 -10.25
N GLU A 118 -5.24 -16.70 -10.72
CA GLU A 118 -5.10 -18.10 -10.36
C GLU A 118 -4.72 -18.30 -8.89
N TYR A 119 -4.01 -17.35 -8.29
CA TYR A 119 -3.63 -17.36 -6.88
C TYR A 119 -4.50 -16.43 -6.02
N TYR A 120 -4.96 -15.31 -6.58
CA TYR A 120 -5.87 -14.36 -5.94
C TYR A 120 -7.20 -14.29 -6.70
N PRO A 121 -8.10 -15.27 -6.53
CA PRO A 121 -9.41 -15.24 -7.18
C PRO A 121 -10.15 -13.93 -6.87
N PRO A 122 -10.88 -13.35 -7.84
CA PRO A 122 -11.64 -12.14 -7.63
C PRO A 122 -12.57 -12.27 -6.42
N LYS A 123 -12.29 -11.50 -5.36
CA LYS A 123 -13.16 -11.46 -4.19
C LYS A 123 -14.38 -10.60 -4.52
N SER A 124 -15.49 -11.25 -4.90
CA SER A 124 -16.70 -10.56 -5.40
C SER A 124 -17.43 -9.70 -4.35
N HIS A 125 -17.00 -9.68 -3.07
CA HIS A 125 -17.82 -9.19 -1.96
C HIS A 125 -17.22 -8.09 -1.06
N THR A 126 -15.98 -7.61 -1.29
CA THR A 126 -15.53 -6.40 -0.58
C THR A 126 -15.78 -5.19 -1.47
N LEU A 127 -16.60 -4.24 -0.99
CA LEU A 127 -16.88 -2.96 -1.67
C LEU A 127 -15.59 -2.28 -2.16
N HIS A 128 -14.51 -2.41 -1.38
CA HIS A 128 -13.17 -1.93 -1.72
C HIS A 128 -12.53 -2.69 -2.89
N GLY A 129 -12.59 -4.02 -2.92
CA GLY A 129 -12.06 -4.83 -4.02
C GLY A 129 -12.82 -4.61 -5.34
N ALA A 130 -14.15 -4.41 -5.25
CA ALA A 130 -14.96 -4.06 -6.41
C ALA A 130 -14.60 -2.69 -7.02
N LEU A 131 -14.21 -1.70 -6.20
CA LEU A 131 -13.72 -0.40 -6.67
C LEU A 131 -12.37 -0.51 -7.38
N HIS A 132 -11.47 -1.39 -6.91
CA HIS A 132 -10.19 -1.66 -7.57
C HIS A 132 -10.33 -2.47 -8.86
N ASN A 133 -11.32 -3.38 -8.93
CA ASN A 133 -11.50 -4.29 -10.06
C ASN A 133 -12.48 -3.77 -11.14
N GLY A 134 -13.36 -2.83 -10.80
CA GLY A 134 -14.60 -2.57 -11.54
C GLY A 134 -14.51 -1.67 -12.78
N LYS A 135 -13.38 -1.02 -13.06
CA LYS A 135 -13.29 -0.08 -14.21
C LYS A 135 -12.17 -0.31 -15.23
N TYR A 136 -11.05 -0.92 -14.86
CA TYR A 136 -9.87 -0.94 -15.76
C TYR A 136 -9.16 -2.29 -15.87
N LEU A 137 -9.56 -3.31 -15.10
CA LEU A 137 -8.91 -4.62 -15.08
C LEU A 137 -9.80 -5.73 -15.64
N ASN A 138 -10.58 -5.42 -16.68
CA ASN A 138 -11.28 -6.46 -17.45
C ASN A 138 -10.27 -7.18 -18.37
N MET A 139 -9.28 -7.84 -17.76
CA MET A 139 -8.35 -8.75 -18.44
C MET A 139 -9.11 -10.04 -18.76
N ARG A 140 -10.10 -9.96 -19.64
CA ARG A 140 -10.57 -11.15 -20.34
C ARG A 140 -9.37 -11.66 -21.12
N HIS A 141 -8.94 -12.87 -20.78
CA HIS A 141 -7.97 -13.62 -21.57
C HIS A 141 -8.47 -13.65 -23.01
N ILE A 142 -7.83 -12.86 -23.89
CA ILE A 142 -7.99 -13.02 -25.33
C ILE A 142 -7.11 -14.22 -25.66
N PRO A 143 -7.66 -15.38 -26.06
CA PRO A 143 -6.82 -16.45 -26.54
C PRO A 143 -6.08 -15.92 -27.75
N LEU A 144 -4.76 -16.04 -27.76
CA LEU A 144 -4.01 -15.95 -29.02
C LEU A 144 -4.49 -17.14 -29.84
N GLY A 145 -5.31 -16.86 -30.85
CA GLY A 145 -5.78 -17.87 -31.80
C GLY A 145 -4.61 -18.41 -32.63
N ASP A 146 -4.68 -19.71 -32.91
CA ASP A 146 -3.80 -20.41 -33.85
C ASP A 146 -3.96 -19.90 -35.30
#